data_AF-A0A0N7Z5I2-F1
#
_entry.id   AF-A0A0N7Z5I2-F1
#
_cell.length_a   1.000
_cell.length_b   1.000
_cell.length_c   1.000
_cell.angle_alpha   90.00
_cell.angle_beta   90.00
_cell.angle_gamma   90.00
#
_symmetry.space_group_name_H-M   'P 1'
#
loop_
_entity.id
_entity.type
_entity.pdbx_description
1 polymer ?
#
loop_
_entity_poly.entity_id
_entity_poly.type
_entity_poly.pdbx_seq_one_letter_code
_entity_poly.pdbx_strand_id
1 'polypeptide(L)'
;MVDSEHPELSIVRQCELLGIARSSFYYQALPPSEEELAIMRLLDEQYLETPFYGSRKMTVFLQSRGYNVNRKRVQRLMREMGLYAIYPKPNTSKADPEHRIYPYLLRGLAITNANQVWCTDITYLPGAKGHFYLVAVMDWYSRKVLSWRISNTLEVAFCVEALDEALAGYPKPEIFNSDQGAQFTATAFIDCLQAAQINISMDGRGRCHDNIFIERLWRSLKYELIYLKSFENGQHLNQEVKHWFQWYNQVRPHQGLEYKTPNQVYCSSLKNVNMKEAKA
;
A
#
# COMPACT_ATOMS: atom_id res chain seq x y z
N MET A 1 26.98 -37.39 -3.49
CA MET A 1 26.53 -37.04 -2.10
C MET A 1 25.66 -38.14 -1.52
N VAL A 2 24.84 -38.84 -2.31
CA VAL A 2 24.49 -40.26 -2.05
C VAL A 2 25.29 -41.11 -3.02
N ASP A 3 25.83 -42.24 -2.56
CA ASP A 3 26.65 -43.16 -3.32
C ASP A 3 26.02 -44.57 -3.31
N SER A 4 25.69 -45.07 -4.51
CA SER A 4 25.09 -46.40 -4.67
C SER A 4 26.05 -47.54 -4.37
N GLU A 5 27.37 -47.30 -4.35
CA GLU A 5 28.40 -48.30 -4.08
C GLU A 5 28.96 -48.19 -2.65
N HIS A 6 28.34 -47.40 -1.78
CA HIS A 6 28.81 -47.24 -0.40
C HIS A 6 28.77 -48.58 0.35
N PRO A 7 29.90 -49.07 0.89
CA PRO A 7 30.02 -50.45 1.37
C PRO A 7 29.17 -50.77 2.60
N GLU A 8 28.86 -49.77 3.44
CA GLU A 8 28.18 -49.99 4.73
C GLU A 8 26.78 -49.36 4.86
N LEU A 9 26.43 -48.40 3.99
CA LEU A 9 25.23 -47.59 4.16
C LEU A 9 24.33 -47.74 2.94
N SER A 10 23.12 -48.24 3.14
CA SER A 10 22.13 -48.33 2.08
C SER A 10 21.74 -46.93 1.58
N ILE A 11 21.30 -46.82 0.31
CA ILE A 11 20.77 -45.58 -0.28
C ILE A 11 19.67 -44.98 0.62
N VAL A 12 18.84 -45.83 1.24
CA VAL A 12 17.80 -45.40 2.18
C VAL A 12 18.42 -44.68 3.37
N ARG A 13 19.45 -45.26 3.98
CA ARG A 13 20.11 -44.70 5.16
C ARG A 13 20.87 -43.43 4.84
N GLN A 14 21.52 -43.37 3.68
CA GLN A 14 22.20 -42.17 3.21
C GLN A 14 21.20 -41.02 2.95
N CYS A 15 20.06 -41.30 2.33
CA CYS A 15 18.99 -40.32 2.13
C CYS A 15 18.39 -39.82 3.45
N GLU A 16 18.19 -40.71 4.43
CA GLU A 16 17.75 -40.32 5.79
C GLU A 16 18.77 -39.41 6.47
N LEU A 17 20.06 -39.78 6.46
CA LEU A 17 21.14 -39.01 7.08
C LEU A 17 21.31 -37.62 6.46
N LEU A 18 21.04 -37.52 5.15
CA LEU A 18 21.11 -36.27 4.40
C LEU A 18 19.80 -35.47 4.39
N GLY A 19 18.73 -36.00 4.98
CA GLY A 19 17.42 -35.35 5.02
C GLY A 19 16.76 -35.19 3.64
N ILE A 20 17.08 -36.05 2.67
CA ILE A 20 16.51 -36.01 1.31
C ILE A 20 15.57 -37.19 1.08
N ALA A 21 14.50 -36.96 0.32
CA ALA A 21 13.58 -38.03 -0.04
C ALA A 21 14.24 -39.02 -1.03
N ARG A 22 14.09 -40.33 -0.81
CA ARG A 22 14.64 -41.37 -1.70
C ARG A 22 14.22 -41.21 -3.16
N SER A 23 13.00 -40.73 -3.41
CA SER A 23 12.48 -40.47 -4.76
C SER A 23 13.29 -39.41 -5.51
N SER A 24 13.90 -38.45 -4.80
CA SER A 24 14.75 -37.41 -5.38
C SER A 24 16.07 -37.96 -5.90
N PHE A 25 16.58 -39.09 -5.38
CA PHE A 25 17.80 -39.73 -5.86
C PHE A 25 17.64 -40.35 -7.26
N TYR A 26 16.46 -40.92 -7.55
CA TYR A 26 16.18 -41.53 -8.85
C TYR A 26 15.59 -40.53 -9.87
N TYR A 27 15.36 -39.29 -9.46
CA TYR A 27 14.77 -38.28 -10.32
C TYR A 27 15.82 -37.67 -11.26
N GLN A 28 15.72 -37.96 -12.56
CA GLN A 28 16.44 -37.23 -13.59
C GLN A 28 15.58 -36.06 -14.07
N ALA A 29 16.12 -34.84 -14.01
CA ALA A 29 15.45 -33.66 -14.55
C ALA A 29 15.31 -33.79 -16.07
N LEU A 30 14.08 -33.89 -16.58
CA LEU A 30 13.83 -33.80 -18.02
C LEU A 30 13.94 -32.32 -18.46
N PRO A 31 14.53 -32.05 -19.63
CA PRO A 31 14.49 -30.71 -20.20
C PRO A 31 13.03 -30.29 -20.51
N PRO A 32 12.71 -29.00 -20.43
CA PRO A 32 11.37 -28.51 -20.74
C PRO A 32 11.01 -28.82 -22.20
N SER A 33 9.77 -29.29 -22.43
CA SER A 33 9.27 -29.55 -23.78
C SER A 33 9.11 -28.25 -24.58
N GLU A 34 9.03 -28.34 -25.92
CA GLU A 34 8.78 -27.17 -26.77
C GLU A 34 7.48 -26.43 -26.40
N GLU A 35 6.43 -27.19 -26.03
CA GLU A 35 5.17 -26.62 -25.53
C GLU A 35 5.41 -25.83 -24.22
N GLU A 36 6.24 -26.35 -23.32
CA GLU A 36 6.57 -25.68 -22.06
C GLU A 36 7.33 -24.38 -22.29
N LEU A 37 8.30 -24.38 -23.22
CA LEU A 37 9.02 -23.17 -23.63
C LEU A 37 8.09 -22.12 -24.26
N ALA A 38 7.12 -22.54 -25.08
CA ALA A 38 6.12 -21.63 -25.64
C ALA A 38 5.21 -21.01 -24.57
N ILE A 39 4.78 -21.80 -23.59
CA ILE A 39 3.99 -21.31 -22.45
C ILE A 39 4.81 -20.34 -21.60
N MET A 40 6.09 -20.63 -21.35
CA MET A 40 6.98 -19.74 -20.59
C MET A 40 7.15 -18.38 -21.29
N ARG A 41 7.32 -18.34 -22.62
CA ARG A 41 7.38 -17.08 -23.37
C ARG A 41 6.11 -16.25 -23.22
N LEU A 42 4.95 -16.88 -23.39
CA LEU A 42 3.66 -16.19 -23.24
C LEU A 42 3.40 -15.70 -21.81
N LEU A 43 3.87 -16.44 -20.80
CA LEU A 43 3.81 -16.01 -19.41
C LEU A 43 4.69 -14.77 -19.17
N ASP A 44 5.87 -14.71 -19.76
CA ASP A 44 6.79 -13.57 -19.65
C ASP A 44 6.20 -12.31 -20.31
N GLU A 45 5.75 -12.45 -21.57
CA GLU A 45 5.10 -11.37 -22.33
C GLU A 45 3.87 -10.82 -21.57
N GLN A 46 2.99 -11.71 -21.10
CA GLN A 46 1.79 -11.29 -20.37
C GLN A 46 2.13 -10.68 -19.01
N TYR A 47 3.21 -11.12 -18.37
CA TYR A 47 3.65 -10.59 -17.08
C TYR A 47 4.18 -9.15 -17.23
N LEU A 48 4.86 -8.82 -18.34
CA LEU A 48 5.27 -7.44 -18.64
C LEU A 48 4.07 -6.50 -18.74
N GLU A 49 2.96 -6.95 -19.33
CA GLU A 49 1.73 -6.15 -19.43
C GLU A 49 0.93 -6.12 -18.13
N THR A 50 0.93 -7.23 -17.37
CA THR A 50 0.06 -7.43 -16.21
C THR A 50 0.81 -8.01 -15.01
N PRO A 51 1.76 -7.27 -14.41
CA PRO A 51 2.60 -7.79 -13.32
C PRO A 51 1.80 -8.16 -12.05
N PHE A 52 0.54 -7.72 -11.93
CA PHE A 52 -0.39 -8.05 -10.84
C PHE A 52 -1.22 -9.32 -11.07
N TYR A 53 -1.02 -10.03 -12.19
CA TYR A 53 -1.72 -11.29 -12.47
C TYR A 53 -1.04 -12.47 -11.76
N GLY A 54 -1.73 -13.02 -10.76
CA GLY A 54 -1.35 -14.29 -10.15
C GLY A 54 -1.66 -15.50 -11.03
N SER A 55 -1.20 -16.67 -10.60
CA SER A 55 -1.39 -17.96 -11.30
C SER A 55 -2.82 -18.23 -11.76
N ARG A 56 -3.83 -17.75 -11.02
CA ARG A 56 -5.25 -17.86 -11.43
C ARG A 56 -5.56 -17.12 -12.73
N LYS A 57 -5.17 -15.84 -12.84
CA LYS A 57 -5.45 -15.02 -14.02
C LYS A 57 -4.55 -15.41 -15.19
N MET A 58 -3.29 -15.79 -14.91
CA MET A 58 -2.39 -16.34 -15.93
C MET A 58 -2.90 -17.66 -16.52
N THR A 59 -3.56 -18.50 -15.72
CA THR A 59 -4.21 -19.72 -16.23
C THR A 59 -5.33 -19.38 -17.22
N VAL A 60 -6.20 -18.42 -16.88
CA VAL A 60 -7.29 -17.98 -17.77
C VAL A 60 -6.73 -17.39 -19.06
N PHE A 61 -5.68 -16.58 -18.97
CA PHE A 61 -4.99 -16.02 -20.14
C PHE A 61 -4.48 -17.12 -21.08
N LEU A 62 -3.72 -18.09 -20.57
CA LEU A 62 -3.18 -19.17 -21.39
C LEU A 62 -4.28 -20.04 -22.01
N GLN A 63 -5.37 -20.29 -21.28
CA GLN A 63 -6.54 -21.00 -21.79
C GLN A 63 -7.23 -20.23 -22.93
N SER A 64 -7.31 -18.89 -22.83
CA SER A 64 -7.86 -18.04 -23.89
C SER A 64 -7.01 -18.05 -25.18
N ARG A 65 -5.73 -18.45 -25.07
CA ARG A 65 -4.80 -18.61 -26.19
C ARG A 65 -4.73 -20.05 -26.71
N GLY A 66 -5.61 -20.95 -26.24
CA GLY A 66 -5.73 -22.32 -26.72
C GLY A 66 -4.89 -23.36 -25.98
N TYR A 67 -4.19 -23.00 -24.91
CA TYR A 67 -3.38 -23.94 -24.13
C TYR A 67 -4.21 -24.67 -23.08
N ASN A 68 -4.17 -26.01 -23.09
CA ASN A 68 -4.79 -26.83 -22.06
C ASN A 68 -3.88 -26.94 -20.82
N VAL A 69 -3.87 -25.90 -20.00
CA VAL A 69 -3.04 -25.81 -18.78
C VAL A 69 -3.88 -25.74 -17.52
N ASN A 70 -3.38 -26.37 -16.45
CA ASN A 70 -3.96 -26.25 -15.11
C ASN A 70 -3.17 -25.26 -14.25
N ARG A 71 -3.80 -24.75 -13.19
CA ARG A 71 -3.20 -23.76 -12.28
C ARG A 71 -1.89 -24.25 -11.65
N LYS A 72 -1.74 -25.54 -11.35
CA LYS A 72 -0.52 -26.09 -10.73
C LYS A 72 0.66 -26.01 -11.69
N ARG A 73 0.45 -26.30 -12.98
CA ARG A 73 1.45 -26.16 -14.06
C ARG A 73 1.88 -24.70 -14.19
N VAL A 74 0.92 -23.77 -14.30
CA VAL A 74 1.21 -22.33 -14.38
C VAL A 74 1.96 -21.82 -13.15
N GLN A 75 1.57 -22.24 -11.95
CA GLN A 75 2.27 -21.86 -10.72
C GLN A 75 3.71 -22.40 -10.66
N ARG A 76 3.95 -23.62 -11.13
CA ARG A 76 5.29 -24.20 -11.23
C ARG A 76 6.17 -23.39 -12.19
N LEU A 77 5.69 -23.12 -13.41
CA LEU A 77 6.43 -22.37 -14.43
C LEU A 77 6.72 -20.94 -13.99
N MET A 78 5.73 -20.23 -13.45
CA MET A 78 5.95 -18.90 -12.88
C MET A 78 7.04 -18.91 -11.80
N ARG A 79 7.08 -19.93 -10.94
CA ARG A 79 8.12 -20.07 -9.90
C ARG A 79 9.51 -20.34 -10.50
N GLU A 80 9.61 -21.21 -11.51
CA GLU A 80 10.86 -21.50 -12.23
C GLU A 80 11.41 -20.26 -12.95
N MET A 81 10.53 -19.43 -13.50
CA MET A 81 10.88 -18.17 -14.16
C MET A 81 11.09 -16.99 -13.19
N GLY A 82 10.84 -17.18 -11.89
CA GLY A 82 10.91 -16.08 -10.91
C GLY A 82 9.79 -15.05 -11.02
N LEU A 83 8.69 -15.36 -11.73
CA LEU A 83 7.53 -14.49 -11.88
C LEU A 83 6.60 -14.63 -10.67
N TYR A 84 6.36 -13.51 -9.99
CA TYR A 84 5.44 -13.44 -8.86
C TYR A 84 4.51 -12.26 -9.06
N ALA A 85 3.21 -12.47 -8.85
CA ALA A 85 2.29 -11.35 -8.94
C ALA A 85 2.68 -10.25 -7.94
N ILE A 86 2.91 -9.06 -8.47
CA ILE A 86 3.25 -7.87 -7.72
C ILE A 86 1.95 -7.28 -7.20
N TYR A 87 1.63 -7.63 -5.97
CA TYR A 87 0.56 -7.03 -5.18
C TYR A 87 1.09 -6.78 -3.75
N PRO A 88 0.49 -5.84 -3.00
CA PRO A 88 0.87 -5.63 -1.61
C PRO A 88 0.72 -6.95 -0.83
N LYS A 89 1.84 -7.49 -0.34
CA LYS A 89 1.82 -8.63 0.59
C LYS A 89 1.50 -8.07 1.99
N PRO A 90 0.51 -8.60 2.73
CA PRO A 90 0.26 -8.14 4.09
C PRO A 90 1.40 -8.59 5.02
N ASN A 91 1.60 -7.80 6.08
CA ASN A 91 2.56 -7.93 7.19
C ASN A 91 4.00 -7.44 6.97
N THR A 92 4.17 -6.11 6.93
CA THR A 92 5.47 -5.47 7.24
C THR A 92 5.50 -4.76 8.60
N SER A 93 4.37 -4.64 9.31
CA SER A 93 4.30 -4.01 10.63
C SER A 93 3.64 -4.95 11.64
N LYS A 94 4.45 -5.62 12.47
CA LYS A 94 3.94 -6.20 13.71
C LYS A 94 3.70 -5.04 14.68
N ALA A 95 2.47 -4.92 15.19
CA ALA A 95 2.16 -3.96 16.24
C ALA A 95 3.03 -4.26 17.47
N ASP A 96 3.64 -3.22 18.03
CA ASP A 96 4.32 -3.32 19.32
C ASP A 96 3.26 -3.54 20.41
N PRO A 97 3.38 -4.58 21.26
CA PRO A 97 2.43 -4.85 22.33
C PRO A 97 2.27 -3.70 23.33
N GLU A 98 3.27 -2.82 23.49
CA GLU A 98 3.25 -1.72 24.45
C GLU A 98 2.47 -0.49 23.94
N HIS A 99 2.21 -0.41 22.63
CA HIS A 99 1.53 0.76 22.08
C HIS A 99 0.04 0.80 22.44
N ARG A 100 -0.38 1.93 23.01
CA ARG A 100 -1.78 2.17 23.40
C ARG A 100 -2.66 2.29 22.17
N ILE A 101 -3.69 1.45 22.11
CA ILE A 101 -4.75 1.53 21.10
C ILE A 101 -5.86 2.47 21.61
N TYR A 102 -6.28 3.41 20.76
CA TYR A 102 -7.33 4.37 21.06
C TYR A 102 -8.70 3.91 20.52
N PRO A 103 -9.82 4.30 21.15
CA PRO A 103 -11.15 3.94 20.66
C PRO A 103 -11.46 4.61 19.31
N TYR A 104 -12.30 3.95 18.52
CA TYR A 104 -12.80 4.53 17.26
C TYR A 104 -13.94 5.52 17.51
N LEU A 105 -13.75 6.79 17.13
CA LEU A 105 -14.65 7.90 17.49
C LEU A 105 -15.62 8.29 16.37
N LEU A 106 -15.42 7.82 15.14
CA LEU A 106 -16.21 8.24 13.98
C LEU A 106 -17.57 7.53 13.87
N ARG A 107 -17.87 6.58 14.77
CA ARG A 107 -19.11 5.80 14.71
C ARG A 107 -20.33 6.69 14.95
N GLY A 108 -21.20 6.80 13.95
CA GLY A 108 -22.41 7.61 14.03
C GLY A 108 -22.14 9.12 14.02
N LEU A 109 -20.88 9.53 13.79
CA LEU A 109 -20.49 10.93 13.70
C LEU A 109 -20.79 11.46 12.30
N ALA A 110 -21.70 12.43 12.21
CA ALA A 110 -21.88 13.19 10.99
C ALA A 110 -20.73 14.20 10.85
N ILE A 111 -19.92 14.02 9.80
CA ILE A 111 -18.82 14.92 9.49
C ILE A 111 -19.34 16.00 8.53
N THR A 112 -19.50 17.23 9.02
CA THR A 112 -20.25 18.30 8.32
C THR A 112 -19.42 19.55 8.01
N ASN A 113 -18.19 19.64 8.50
CA ASN A 113 -17.31 20.77 8.27
C ASN A 113 -15.84 20.34 8.18
N ALA A 114 -15.05 21.19 7.53
CA ALA A 114 -13.59 21.12 7.52
C ALA A 114 -13.04 21.20 8.95
N ASN A 115 -11.92 20.51 9.17
CA ASN A 115 -11.22 20.34 10.45
C ASN A 115 -12.07 19.69 11.56
N GLN A 116 -13.20 19.07 11.26
CA GLN A 116 -13.86 18.22 12.24
C GLN A 116 -13.08 16.91 12.42
N VAL A 117 -12.66 16.30 11.31
CA VAL A 117 -11.87 15.06 11.31
C VAL A 117 -10.76 15.18 10.29
N TRP A 118 -9.53 14.93 10.72
CA TRP A 118 -8.41 14.63 9.81
C TRP A 118 -8.13 13.13 9.80
N CYS A 119 -7.58 12.63 8.69
CA CYS A 119 -7.09 11.26 8.62
C CYS A 119 -5.68 11.18 8.02
N THR A 120 -5.01 10.06 8.28
CA THR A 120 -3.69 9.76 7.73
C THR A 120 -3.53 8.28 7.41
N ASP A 121 -2.65 7.99 6.47
CA ASP A 121 -2.28 6.65 6.03
C ASP A 121 -0.92 6.69 5.30
N ILE A 122 -0.26 5.55 5.19
CA ILE A 122 1.00 5.38 4.46
C ILE A 122 0.77 4.50 3.24
N THR A 123 1.30 4.93 2.09
CA THR A 123 1.31 4.12 0.87
C THR A 123 2.71 3.91 0.34
N TYR A 124 2.89 2.78 -0.36
CA TYR A 124 4.13 2.41 -1.03
C TYR A 124 4.16 2.99 -2.44
N LEU A 125 5.29 3.61 -2.80
CA LEU A 125 5.60 4.09 -4.14
C LEU A 125 6.76 3.26 -4.73
N PRO A 126 6.58 2.61 -5.89
CA PRO A 126 7.67 1.92 -6.58
C PRO A 126 8.70 2.92 -7.12
N GLY A 127 9.98 2.59 -7.00
CA GLY A 127 11.10 3.34 -7.60
C GLY A 127 12.02 2.43 -8.40
N ALA A 128 12.82 3.00 -9.31
CA ALA A 128 13.73 2.23 -10.16
C ALA A 128 14.77 1.41 -9.38
N LYS A 129 15.19 1.89 -8.20
CA LYS A 129 16.15 1.23 -7.31
C LYS A 129 15.61 1.07 -5.88
N GLY A 130 14.38 0.56 -5.74
CA GLY A 130 13.77 0.29 -4.45
C GLY A 130 12.34 0.82 -4.35
N HIS A 131 11.94 1.21 -3.15
CA HIS A 131 10.62 1.76 -2.89
C HIS A 131 10.73 2.97 -1.96
N PHE A 132 9.73 3.83 -2.05
CA PHE A 132 9.54 4.95 -1.16
C PHE A 132 8.21 4.79 -0.42
N TYR A 133 8.11 5.47 0.71
CA TYR A 133 6.94 5.55 1.55
C TYR A 133 6.39 6.95 1.49
N LEU A 134 5.09 7.08 1.27
CA LEU A 134 4.39 8.35 1.25
C LEU A 134 3.32 8.35 2.34
N VAL A 135 3.37 9.33 3.22
CA VAL A 135 2.31 9.62 4.18
C VAL A 135 1.58 10.89 3.73
N ALA A 136 0.28 10.95 3.95
CA ALA A 136 -0.49 12.17 3.81
C ALA A 136 -1.37 12.40 5.03
N VAL A 137 -1.57 13.67 5.38
CA VAL A 137 -2.63 14.11 6.29
C VAL A 137 -3.71 14.77 5.44
N MET A 138 -4.95 14.30 5.57
CA MET A 138 -6.09 14.75 4.78
C MET A 138 -7.20 15.27 5.70
N ASP A 139 -7.80 16.41 5.35
CA ASP A 139 -9.09 16.82 5.90
C ASP A 139 -10.19 15.90 5.37
N TRP A 140 -10.90 15.22 6.27
CA TRP A 140 -11.92 14.27 5.89
C TRP A 140 -13.01 14.97 5.10
N TYR A 141 -13.68 15.98 5.63
CA TYR A 141 -14.84 16.60 4.98
C TYR A 141 -14.58 17.05 3.53
N SER A 142 -13.52 17.83 3.30
CA SER A 142 -13.21 18.43 2.00
C SER A 142 -12.35 17.56 1.09
N ARG A 143 -11.79 16.44 1.60
CA ARG A 143 -10.79 15.60 0.91
C ARG A 143 -9.49 16.31 0.58
N LYS A 144 -9.26 17.50 1.16
CA LYS A 144 -8.06 18.30 0.94
C LYS A 144 -6.88 17.64 1.62
N VAL A 145 -5.82 17.41 0.86
CA VAL A 145 -4.54 16.98 1.43
C VAL A 145 -3.88 18.19 2.05
N LEU A 146 -3.66 18.14 3.35
CA LEU A 146 -3.14 19.25 4.15
C LEU A 146 -1.62 19.26 4.11
N SER A 147 -1.01 18.09 4.28
CA SER A 147 0.43 17.85 4.22
C SER A 147 0.72 16.44 3.71
N TRP A 148 1.95 16.22 3.28
CA TRP A 148 2.45 14.91 2.89
C TRP A 148 3.99 14.87 2.94
N ARG A 149 4.57 13.69 3.12
CA ARG A 149 6.02 13.48 3.13
C ARG A 149 6.39 12.17 2.45
N ILE A 150 7.53 12.17 1.75
CA ILE A 150 8.13 10.98 1.18
C ILE A 150 9.38 10.61 1.98
N SER A 151 9.50 9.35 2.35
CA SER A 151 10.69 8.78 2.96
C SER A 151 11.16 7.53 2.20
N ASN A 152 12.44 7.21 2.29
CA ASN A 152 13.01 5.93 1.86
C ASN A 152 12.98 4.87 2.96
N THR A 153 12.61 5.24 4.19
CA THR A 153 12.43 4.33 5.34
C THR A 153 11.02 4.45 5.91
N LEU A 154 10.53 3.38 6.54
CA LEU A 154 9.23 3.34 7.21
C LEU A 154 9.34 3.76 8.69
N GLU A 155 10.18 4.76 8.97
CA GLU A 155 10.38 5.30 10.32
C GLU A 155 9.24 6.26 10.72
N VAL A 156 9.04 6.49 12.01
CA VAL A 156 7.95 7.38 12.48
C VAL A 156 8.21 8.86 12.15
N ALA A 157 9.47 9.26 12.00
CA ALA A 157 9.87 10.67 11.88
C ALA A 157 9.14 11.42 10.75
N PHE A 158 9.07 10.85 9.55
CA PHE A 158 8.40 11.52 8.41
C PHE A 158 6.87 11.62 8.59
N CYS A 159 6.27 10.75 9.41
CA CYS A 159 4.85 10.85 9.78
C CYS A 159 4.62 12.01 10.74
N VAL A 160 5.50 12.19 11.73
CA VAL A 160 5.47 13.33 12.66
C VAL A 160 5.69 14.64 11.91
N GLU A 161 6.67 14.71 11.02
CA GLU A 161 6.91 15.91 10.19
C GLU A 161 5.70 16.31 9.33
N ALA A 162 4.98 15.32 8.77
CA ALA A 162 3.76 15.59 8.03
C ALA A 162 2.65 16.13 8.95
N LEU A 163 2.49 15.55 10.14
CA LEU A 163 1.53 16.03 11.13
C LEU A 163 1.84 17.46 11.59
N ASP A 164 3.09 17.73 11.95
CA ASP A 164 3.54 19.05 12.40
C ASP A 164 3.32 20.12 11.32
N GLU A 165 3.62 19.82 10.05
CA GLU A 165 3.33 20.73 8.94
C GLU A 165 1.83 21.02 8.81
N ALA A 166 0.97 20.01 8.95
CA ALA A 166 -0.48 20.22 8.90
C ALA A 166 -0.96 21.08 10.08
N LEU A 167 -0.49 20.81 11.30
CA LEU A 167 -0.85 21.56 12.50
C LEU A 167 -0.35 23.01 12.46
N ALA A 168 0.79 23.26 11.84
CA ALA A 168 1.32 24.62 11.65
C ALA A 168 0.56 25.40 10.57
N GLY A 169 0.04 24.72 9.54
CA GLY A 169 -0.59 25.35 8.38
C GLY A 169 -2.11 25.55 8.48
N TYR A 170 -2.79 24.84 9.37
CA TYR A 170 -4.26 24.78 9.40
C TYR A 170 -4.82 24.78 10.84
N PRO A 171 -6.08 25.21 11.03
CA PRO A 171 -6.77 25.06 12.31
C PRO A 171 -6.81 23.59 12.73
N LYS A 172 -6.50 23.32 14.00
CA LYS A 172 -6.43 21.96 14.55
C LYS A 172 -7.75 21.21 14.37
N PRO A 173 -7.69 19.90 14.09
CA PRO A 173 -8.90 19.10 14.00
C PRO A 173 -9.48 18.77 15.38
N GLU A 174 -10.77 18.49 15.45
CA GLU A 174 -11.39 17.94 16.68
C GLU A 174 -10.95 16.48 16.90
N ILE A 175 -10.87 15.70 15.82
CA ILE A 175 -10.50 14.28 15.83
C ILE A 175 -9.43 14.01 14.77
N PHE A 176 -8.43 13.21 15.13
CA PHE A 176 -7.46 12.66 14.20
C PHE A 176 -7.64 11.14 14.09
N ASN A 177 -7.94 10.66 12.89
CA ASN A 177 -8.17 9.24 12.61
C ASN A 177 -6.96 8.60 11.90
N SER A 178 -6.55 7.42 12.35
CA SER A 178 -5.47 6.64 11.75
C SER A 178 -5.75 5.14 11.86
N ASP A 179 -5.00 4.31 11.15
CA ASP A 179 -5.01 2.88 11.42
C ASP A 179 -4.18 2.52 12.67
N GLN A 180 -4.15 1.23 13.03
CA GLN A 180 -3.36 0.72 14.15
C GLN A 180 -1.90 0.37 13.74
N GLY A 181 -1.38 1.02 12.70
CA GLY A 181 -0.01 0.83 12.23
C GLY A 181 1.02 1.23 13.28
N ALA A 182 2.19 0.60 13.24
CA ALA A 182 3.25 0.84 14.23
C ALA A 182 3.68 2.31 14.30
N GLN A 183 3.62 3.03 13.17
CA GLN A 183 3.98 4.45 13.06
C GLN A 183 2.97 5.36 13.76
N PHE A 184 1.66 5.11 13.59
CA PHE A 184 0.61 5.94 14.17
C PHE A 184 0.28 5.58 15.62
N THR A 185 0.73 4.42 16.07
CA THR A 185 0.65 3.98 17.47
C THR A 185 1.91 4.30 18.28
N ALA A 186 2.99 4.75 17.61
CA ALA A 186 4.24 5.12 18.27
C ALA A 186 4.08 6.37 19.15
N THR A 187 4.77 6.37 20.29
CA THR A 187 4.73 7.44 21.29
C THR A 187 4.98 8.82 20.70
N ALA A 188 5.99 8.97 19.83
CA ALA A 188 6.32 10.26 19.21
C ALA A 188 5.14 10.86 18.41
N PHE A 189 4.34 10.03 17.74
CA PHE A 189 3.18 10.49 16.98
C PHE A 189 2.00 10.81 17.90
N ILE A 190 1.75 9.95 18.89
CA ILE A 190 0.69 10.13 19.89
C ILE A 190 0.92 11.37 20.75
N ASP A 191 2.15 11.61 21.20
CA ASP A 191 2.51 12.76 22.03
C ASP A 191 2.26 14.08 21.28
N CYS A 192 2.52 14.13 19.98
CA CYS A 192 2.20 15.30 19.15
C CYS A 192 0.68 15.60 19.16
N LEU A 193 -0.16 14.57 18.95
CA LEU A 193 -1.62 14.73 19.00
C LEU A 193 -2.13 15.14 20.39
N GLN A 194 -1.57 14.56 21.45
CA GLN A 194 -1.93 14.89 22.84
C GLN A 194 -1.51 16.31 23.22
N ALA A 195 -0.29 16.73 22.86
CA ALA A 195 0.18 18.09 23.07
C ALA A 195 -0.69 19.11 22.32
N ALA A 196 -1.22 18.73 21.15
CA ALA A 196 -2.16 19.54 20.39
C ALA A 196 -3.60 19.53 20.96
N GLN A 197 -3.91 18.68 21.96
CA GLN A 197 -5.24 18.45 22.56
C GLN A 197 -6.27 17.90 21.56
N ILE A 198 -5.84 17.05 20.63
CA ILE A 198 -6.70 16.45 19.60
C ILE A 198 -7.22 15.09 20.08
N ASN A 199 -8.50 14.79 19.82
CA ASN A 199 -9.04 13.47 20.13
C ASN A 199 -8.49 12.43 19.14
N ILE A 200 -7.88 11.37 19.68
CA ILE A 200 -7.26 10.33 18.87
C ILE A 200 -8.29 9.23 18.60
N SER A 201 -8.50 8.92 17.32
CA SER A 201 -9.33 7.83 16.84
C SER A 201 -8.48 6.83 16.06
N MET A 202 -8.67 5.54 16.32
CA MET A 202 -8.00 4.47 15.58
C MET A 202 -8.98 3.47 15.02
N ASP A 203 -8.79 3.09 13.75
CA ASP A 203 -9.60 2.09 13.08
C ASP A 203 -9.41 0.72 13.74
N GLY A 204 -10.50 -0.01 13.96
CA GLY A 204 -10.42 -1.40 14.39
C GLY A 204 -9.92 -2.30 13.25
N ARG A 205 -9.21 -3.40 13.58
CA ARG A 205 -8.82 -4.41 12.57
C ARG A 205 -10.05 -4.86 11.76
N GLY A 206 -9.99 -4.70 10.44
CA GLY A 206 -11.03 -5.18 9.51
C GLY A 206 -12.13 -4.17 9.13
N ARG A 207 -11.97 -2.88 9.42
CA ARG A 207 -12.92 -1.83 8.99
C ARG A 207 -12.44 -1.06 7.76
N CYS A 208 -12.76 -1.58 6.57
CA CYS A 208 -12.32 -0.98 5.29
C CYS A 208 -13.03 0.33 4.91
N HIS A 209 -14.16 0.68 5.54
CA HIS A 209 -14.90 1.90 5.19
C HIS A 209 -14.28 3.17 5.81
N ASP A 210 -13.43 3.01 6.83
CA ASP A 210 -12.98 4.09 7.71
C ASP A 210 -11.66 4.73 7.25
N ASN A 211 -11.06 4.21 6.18
CA ASN A 211 -9.95 4.83 5.43
C ASN A 211 -10.32 5.08 3.95
N ILE A 212 -11.60 5.02 3.59
CA ILE A 212 -12.04 4.99 2.18
C ILE A 212 -11.58 6.19 1.35
N PHE A 213 -11.45 7.37 1.96
CA PHE A 213 -11.07 8.58 1.24
C PHE A 213 -9.58 8.70 1.01
N ILE A 214 -8.76 8.28 1.98
CA ILE A 214 -7.31 8.25 1.81
C ILE A 214 -6.88 7.06 0.94
N GLU A 215 -7.58 5.92 1.02
CA GLU A 215 -7.42 4.83 0.04
C GLU A 215 -7.77 5.29 -1.39
N ARG A 216 -8.84 6.07 -1.54
CA ARG A 216 -9.23 6.65 -2.83
C ARG A 216 -8.21 7.66 -3.33
N LEU A 217 -7.59 8.45 -2.44
CA LEU A 217 -6.46 9.30 -2.77
C LEU A 217 -5.31 8.48 -3.34
N TRP A 218 -4.92 7.39 -2.68
CA TRP A 218 -3.83 6.53 -3.16
C TRP A 218 -4.12 5.90 -4.50
N ARG A 219 -5.37 5.48 -4.74
CA ARG A 219 -5.78 4.98 -6.05
C ARG A 219 -5.60 6.07 -7.11
N SER A 220 -6.09 7.28 -6.86
CA SER A 220 -5.93 8.39 -7.80
C SER A 220 -4.47 8.73 -8.06
N LEU A 221 -3.65 8.92 -7.02
CA LEU A 221 -2.22 9.19 -7.16
C LEU A 221 -1.52 8.12 -8.00
N LYS A 222 -1.79 6.84 -7.71
CA LYS A 222 -1.12 5.73 -8.40
C LYS A 222 -1.48 5.68 -9.88
N TYR A 223 -2.75 5.79 -10.23
CA TYR A 223 -3.23 5.70 -11.61
C TYR A 223 -2.98 6.97 -12.43
N GLU A 224 -3.00 8.14 -11.79
CA GLU A 224 -2.91 9.43 -12.48
C GLU A 224 -1.47 9.97 -12.54
N LEU A 225 -0.54 9.40 -11.76
CA LEU A 225 0.86 9.81 -11.75
C LEU A 225 1.82 8.61 -11.78
N ILE A 226 1.79 7.78 -10.74
CA ILE A 226 2.88 6.82 -10.46
C ILE A 226 3.01 5.76 -11.55
N TYR A 227 1.90 5.28 -12.11
CA TYR A 227 1.92 4.25 -13.16
C TYR A 227 2.11 4.83 -14.56
N LEU A 228 2.00 6.15 -14.73
CA LEU A 228 2.11 6.81 -16.03
C LEU A 228 3.51 7.34 -16.32
N LYS A 229 4.35 7.47 -15.29
CA LYS A 229 5.67 8.10 -15.39
C LYS A 229 6.75 7.20 -14.81
N SER A 230 7.92 7.24 -15.42
CA SER A 230 9.16 6.77 -14.79
C SER A 230 9.82 7.93 -14.06
N PHE A 231 10.45 7.63 -12.92
CA PHE A 231 11.16 8.62 -12.12
C PHE A 231 12.64 8.29 -12.10
N GLU A 232 13.46 9.29 -12.42
CA GLU A 232 14.92 9.13 -12.51
C GLU A 232 15.55 8.89 -11.12
N ASN A 233 15.05 9.57 -10.11
CA ASN A 233 15.52 9.51 -8.73
C ASN A 233 14.43 9.98 -7.76
N GLY A 234 14.71 9.91 -6.45
CA GLY A 234 13.76 10.32 -5.40
C GLY A 234 13.42 11.81 -5.42
N GLN A 235 14.31 12.69 -5.89
CA GLN A 235 14.03 14.12 -5.99
C GLN A 235 13.02 14.41 -7.11
N HIS A 236 13.19 13.78 -8.28
CA HIS A 236 12.23 13.87 -9.38
C HIS A 236 10.86 13.33 -8.94
N LEU A 237 10.82 12.17 -8.26
CA LEU A 237 9.57 11.64 -7.68
C LEU A 237 8.90 12.65 -6.72
N ASN A 238 9.68 13.26 -5.82
CA ASN A 238 9.14 14.23 -4.86
C ASN A 238 8.53 15.46 -5.56
N GLN A 239 9.22 16.01 -6.57
CA GLN A 239 8.71 17.15 -7.35
C GLN A 239 7.41 16.81 -8.08
N GLU A 240 7.34 15.64 -8.70
CA GLU A 240 6.15 15.21 -9.42
C GLU A 240 4.95 14.95 -8.48
N VAL A 241 5.19 14.32 -7.33
CA VAL A 241 4.18 14.12 -6.30
C VAL A 241 3.71 15.47 -5.73
N LYS A 242 4.63 16.44 -5.57
CA LYS A 242 4.29 17.81 -5.16
C LYS A 242 3.37 18.49 -6.15
N HIS A 243 3.72 18.48 -7.43
CA HIS A 243 2.88 19.05 -8.48
C HIS A 243 1.50 18.38 -8.52
N TRP A 244 1.47 17.05 -8.38
CA TRP A 244 0.22 16.31 -8.38
C TRP A 244 -0.67 16.65 -7.19
N PHE A 245 -0.15 16.76 -5.96
CA PHE A 245 -0.95 17.16 -4.80
C PHE A 245 -1.46 18.60 -4.89
N GLN A 246 -0.67 19.52 -5.46
CA GLN A 246 -1.12 20.88 -5.76
C GLN A 246 -2.29 20.86 -6.74
N TRP A 247 -2.16 20.13 -7.85
CA TRP A 247 -3.22 19.95 -8.84
C TRP A 247 -4.46 19.25 -8.26
N TYR A 248 -4.27 18.18 -7.47
CA TYR A 248 -5.33 17.44 -6.78
C TYR A 248 -6.18 18.38 -5.91
N ASN A 249 -5.54 19.25 -5.12
CA ASN A 249 -6.23 20.16 -4.23
C ASN A 249 -6.90 21.34 -4.96
N GLN A 250 -6.24 21.88 -5.99
CA GLN A 250 -6.62 23.16 -6.60
C GLN A 250 -7.48 23.02 -7.85
N VAL A 251 -7.30 21.95 -8.62
CA VAL A 251 -7.80 21.84 -10.01
C VAL A 251 -8.65 20.59 -10.21
N ARG A 252 -8.24 19.44 -9.65
CA ARG A 252 -8.92 18.16 -9.88
C ARG A 252 -10.37 18.23 -9.37
N PRO A 253 -11.38 17.93 -10.21
CA PRO A 253 -12.76 17.86 -9.77
C PRO A 253 -13.06 16.53 -9.10
N HIS A 254 -13.90 16.55 -8.05
CA HIS A 254 -14.27 15.35 -7.30
C HIS A 254 -15.77 15.10 -7.36
N GLN A 255 -16.18 13.98 -7.95
CA GLN A 255 -17.61 13.60 -8.03
C GLN A 255 -18.27 13.58 -6.63
N GLY A 256 -17.57 13.05 -5.62
CA GLY A 256 -18.07 13.03 -4.23
C GLY A 256 -18.15 14.40 -3.56
N LEU A 257 -17.71 15.47 -4.24
CA LEU A 257 -17.79 16.86 -3.81
C LEU A 257 -18.57 17.70 -4.83
N GLU A 258 -19.51 17.10 -5.56
CA GLU A 258 -20.30 17.78 -6.61
C GLU A 258 -19.41 18.43 -7.68
N TYR A 259 -18.30 17.78 -8.02
CA TYR A 259 -17.27 18.26 -8.95
C TYR A 259 -16.53 19.54 -8.53
N LYS A 260 -16.70 20.00 -7.28
CA LYS A 260 -15.84 21.01 -6.68
C LYS A 260 -14.46 20.43 -6.38
N THR A 261 -13.46 21.30 -6.29
CA THR A 261 -12.11 20.92 -5.87
C THR A 261 -12.02 20.84 -4.35
N PRO A 262 -11.09 20.06 -3.78
CA PRO A 262 -10.91 19.98 -2.34
C PRO A 262 -10.69 21.35 -1.68
N ASN A 263 -9.91 22.24 -2.31
CA ASN A 263 -9.71 23.60 -1.81
C ASN A 263 -11.00 24.43 -1.80
N GLN A 264 -11.84 24.33 -2.83
CA GLN A 264 -13.10 25.07 -2.87
C GLN A 264 -14.02 24.66 -1.71
N VAL A 265 -14.12 23.35 -1.44
CA VAL A 265 -14.94 22.83 -0.34
C VAL A 265 -14.37 23.24 1.03
N TYR A 266 -13.06 23.12 1.20
CA TYR A 266 -12.38 23.49 2.45
C TYR A 266 -12.59 24.99 2.78
N CYS A 267 -12.28 25.88 1.82
CA CYS A 267 -12.44 27.32 2.02
C CYS A 267 -13.90 27.74 2.23
N SER A 268 -14.85 27.09 1.55
CA SER A 268 -16.29 27.38 1.74
C SER A 268 -16.76 26.96 3.13
N SER A 269 -16.27 25.83 3.64
CA SER A 269 -16.57 25.37 5.00
C SER A 269 -16.09 26.37 6.05
N LEU A 270 -14.85 26.87 5.93
CA LEU A 270 -14.29 27.81 6.91
C LEU A 270 -15.09 29.12 6.96
N LYS A 271 -15.53 29.63 5.81
CA LYS A 271 -16.39 30.84 5.76
C LYS A 271 -17.73 30.62 6.48
N ASN A 272 -18.32 29.44 6.31
CA ASN A 272 -19.61 29.11 6.93
C ASN A 272 -19.52 28.96 8.45
N VAL A 273 -18.40 28.44 8.97
CA VAL A 273 -18.15 28.36 10.42
C VAL A 273 -18.02 29.76 11.02
N ASN A 274 -17.17 30.61 10.45
CA ASN A 274 -16.97 31.98 10.93
C ASN A 274 -18.28 32.80 10.93
N MET A 275 -19.15 32.61 9.94
CA MET A 275 -20.46 33.28 9.90
C MET A 275 -21.44 32.79 10.96
N LYS A 276 -21.33 31.53 11.42
CA LYS A 276 -22.16 31.01 12.52
C LYS A 276 -21.68 31.54 13.86
N GLU A 277 -20.37 31.58 14.08
CA GLU A 277 -19.77 32.12 15.31
C GLU A 277 -20.02 33.62 15.46
N ALA A 278 -19.96 34.40 14.38
CA ALA A 278 -20.24 35.84 14.43
C ALA A 278 -21.72 36.20 14.71
N LYS A 279 -22.63 35.22 14.68
CA LYS A 279 -24.06 35.38 14.94
C LYS A 279 -24.50 34.81 16.30
N ALA A 280 -23.60 34.14 17.02
CA ALA A 280 -23.83 33.57 18.36
C ALA A 280 -23.33 34.56 19.42
#